data_AF-A0A7Y4TH26-F1
#
_entry.id   AF-A0A7Y4TH26-F1
#
_cell.length_a   1.000
_cell.length_b   1.000
_cell.length_c   1.000
_cell.angle_alpha   90.00
_cell.angle_beta   90.00
_cell.angle_gamma   90.00
#
_symmetry.space_group_name_H-M   'P 1'
#
loop_
_entity.id
_entity.type
_entity.pdbx_description
1 polymer ?
#
loop_
_entity_poly.entity_id
_entity_poly.type
_entity_poly.pdbx_seq_one_letter_code
_entity_poly.pdbx_strand_id
1 'polypeptide(L)'
;MLTAGGGGSPVLTSVGASYLPRNARPRVSAITIHPPGTVFQRPFPADPEIAGFDGLSAEQRLAAAQNQANTAQAGPALGRRMYQKGLMTFIWRAEDENGDELRYAVEYRREGETVWRAIRQDLAEPMLVWDTTSVPNGRYVLRVGASDAATNAPDLALTGYLESTAFEIDNAPPVVTVTAAQRTAERTTIAFDARDGDSSVLKAEFSLDGARWRTVYPLDGLADSGAERFELQLEQPVDPAAVVIRVTDTANNVTSVTGTPPPTGRR
;
A
#
# COMPACT_ATOMS: atom_id res chain seq x y z
N MET A 1 43.55 -43.69 4.50
CA MET A 1 44.49 -44.41 5.39
C MET A 1 45.89 -44.16 4.85
N LEU A 2 46.84 -43.72 5.67
CA LEU A 2 48.24 -43.52 5.25
C LEU A 2 49.06 -44.76 5.59
N THR A 3 49.78 -45.30 4.61
CA THR A 3 50.73 -46.40 4.77
C THR A 3 52.12 -45.94 4.35
N ALA A 4 53.08 -45.95 5.29
CA ALA A 4 54.45 -45.53 5.03
C ALA A 4 55.31 -46.75 4.65
N GLY A 5 55.61 -46.90 3.36
CA GLY A 5 56.70 -47.74 2.86
C GLY A 5 58.03 -47.01 2.98
N GLY A 6 59.11 -47.71 3.34
CA GLY A 6 60.39 -47.08 3.69
C GLY A 6 61.05 -46.29 2.55
N GLY A 7 61.68 -45.17 2.91
CA GLY A 7 62.57 -44.38 2.03
C GLY A 7 61.91 -43.35 1.12
N GLY A 8 60.61 -43.48 0.82
CA GLY A 8 59.86 -42.50 0.04
C GLY A 8 59.12 -41.47 0.92
N SER A 9 59.09 -40.21 0.50
CA SER A 9 58.19 -39.22 1.09
C SER A 9 56.72 -39.65 0.92
N PRO A 10 55.87 -39.57 1.97
CA PRO A 10 54.51 -40.08 1.91
C PRO A 10 53.66 -39.29 0.90
N VAL A 11 52.98 -40.01 -0.01
CA VAL A 11 52.10 -39.43 -1.03
C VAL A 11 50.67 -39.37 -0.50
N LEU A 12 50.12 -38.17 -0.41
CA LEU A 12 48.73 -37.91 -0.03
C LEU A 12 47.83 -38.00 -1.27
N THR A 13 47.13 -39.13 -1.44
CA THR A 13 46.26 -39.37 -2.61
C THR A 13 44.88 -38.73 -2.53
N SER A 14 44.33 -38.52 -1.33
CA SER A 14 43.10 -37.74 -1.13
C SER A 14 42.93 -37.24 0.31
N VAL A 15 42.16 -36.16 0.45
CA VAL A 15 41.59 -35.69 1.73
C VAL A 15 40.09 -35.53 1.50
N GLY A 16 39.28 -36.13 2.37
CA GLY A 16 37.85 -35.85 2.46
C GLY A 16 37.59 -35.03 3.73
N ALA A 17 36.87 -33.92 3.60
CA ALA A 17 36.38 -33.13 4.71
C ALA A 17 34.87 -32.94 4.55
N SER A 18 34.11 -33.30 5.59
CA SER A 18 32.68 -33.03 5.67
C SER A 18 32.46 -31.92 6.69
N TYR A 19 31.71 -30.89 6.32
CA TYR A 19 31.32 -29.81 7.21
C TYR A 19 29.84 -29.49 6.98
N LEU A 20 29.18 -29.00 8.02
CA LEU A 20 27.85 -28.42 7.92
C LEU A 20 28.03 -26.90 7.86
N PRO A 21 27.60 -26.20 6.80
CA PRO A 21 27.52 -24.75 6.80
C PRO A 21 26.66 -24.27 7.97
N ARG A 22 27.02 -23.13 8.58
CA ARG A 22 26.14 -22.48 9.54
C ARG A 22 25.05 -21.76 8.76
N ASN A 23 23.77 -21.96 9.13
CA ASN A 23 22.64 -21.25 8.56
C ASN A 23 22.89 -19.72 8.51
N ALA A 24 22.70 -19.11 7.34
CA ALA A 24 22.70 -17.65 7.18
C ALA A 24 21.37 -17.05 7.69
N ARG A 25 21.32 -15.73 7.88
CA ARG A 25 20.05 -15.07 8.22
C ARG A 25 19.40 -14.54 6.94
N PRO A 26 18.13 -14.91 6.64
CA PRO A 26 17.38 -14.29 5.55
C PRO A 26 17.37 -12.76 5.65
N ARG A 27 17.35 -12.07 4.51
CA ARG A 27 17.41 -10.60 4.45
C ARG A 27 16.25 -10.05 3.62
N VAL A 28 15.32 -9.36 4.27
CA VAL A 28 14.39 -8.46 3.57
C VAL A 28 15.20 -7.25 3.06
N SER A 29 15.23 -7.04 1.74
CA SER A 29 16.08 -6.05 1.09
C SER A 29 15.34 -4.78 0.65
N ALA A 30 14.02 -4.85 0.46
CA ALA A 30 13.15 -3.70 0.19
C ALA A 30 11.69 -3.98 0.58
N ILE A 31 10.94 -2.94 0.95
CA ILE A 31 9.48 -2.95 1.07
C ILE A 31 8.92 -1.84 0.16
N THR A 32 8.06 -2.22 -0.77
CA THR A 32 7.29 -1.34 -1.66
C THR A 32 5.89 -1.16 -1.08
N ILE A 33 5.53 0.09 -0.82
CA ILE A 33 4.18 0.50 -0.42
C ILE A 33 3.47 1.02 -1.67
N HIS A 34 2.31 0.47 -2.02
CA HIS A 34 1.51 1.00 -3.12
C HIS A 34 0.49 2.06 -2.64
N PRO A 35 0.10 3.04 -3.48
CA PRO A 35 -0.87 4.06 -3.09
C PRO A 35 -2.22 3.46 -2.64
N PRO A 36 -2.96 4.12 -1.73
CA PRO A 36 -4.25 3.65 -1.23
C PRO A 36 -5.21 3.25 -2.35
N GLY A 37 -5.93 2.14 -2.13
CA GLY A 37 -6.81 1.51 -3.11
C GLY A 37 -6.10 0.69 -4.20
N THR A 38 -4.77 0.68 -4.29
CA THR A 38 -4.05 -0.11 -5.30
C THR A 38 -4.09 -1.61 -4.98
N VAL A 39 -4.60 -2.41 -5.91
CA VAL A 39 -4.60 -3.87 -5.90
C VAL A 39 -4.20 -4.45 -7.27
N PHE A 40 -3.84 -5.73 -7.32
CA PHE A 40 -3.42 -6.43 -8.55
C PHE A 40 -4.21 -7.72 -8.74
N GLN A 41 -4.66 -7.97 -9.97
CA GLN A 41 -5.31 -9.22 -10.36
C GLN A 41 -4.26 -10.34 -10.50
N ARG A 42 -4.55 -11.59 -10.10
CA ARG A 42 -3.61 -12.72 -10.35
C ARG A 42 -3.50 -12.99 -11.87
N PRO A 43 -2.31 -13.32 -12.42
CA PRO A 43 -2.15 -13.75 -13.82
C PRO A 43 -2.91 -15.05 -14.14
N PHE A 44 -3.29 -15.21 -15.41
CA PHE A 44 -4.06 -16.33 -15.95
C PHE A 44 -5.28 -16.77 -15.11
N PRO A 45 -6.16 -15.83 -14.69
CA PRO A 45 -7.35 -16.17 -13.93
C PRO A 45 -8.43 -16.81 -14.81
N ALA A 46 -9.13 -17.81 -14.27
CA ALA A 46 -10.46 -18.19 -14.76
C ALA A 46 -11.53 -17.17 -14.34
N ASP A 47 -11.43 -16.69 -13.09
CA ASP A 47 -12.28 -15.65 -12.49
C ASP A 47 -11.41 -14.53 -11.88
N PRO A 48 -11.88 -13.25 -11.87
CA PRO A 48 -11.05 -12.08 -11.55
C PRO A 48 -10.69 -11.95 -10.06
N GLU A 49 -9.74 -12.77 -9.61
CA GLU A 49 -9.22 -12.80 -8.23
C GLU A 49 -8.09 -11.78 -7.99
N ILE A 50 -8.05 -11.24 -6.76
CA ILE A 50 -7.02 -10.31 -6.28
C ILE A 50 -5.83 -11.12 -5.73
N ALA A 51 -4.62 -10.85 -6.21
CA ALA A 51 -3.42 -11.48 -5.68
C ALA A 51 -3.12 -10.97 -4.25
N GLY A 52 -2.79 -11.87 -3.32
CA GLY A 52 -2.44 -11.52 -1.93
C GLY A 52 -3.61 -11.13 -1.01
N PHE A 53 -4.86 -11.43 -1.38
CA PHE A 53 -6.07 -11.10 -0.59
C PHE A 53 -6.93 -12.33 -0.25
N ASP A 54 -6.91 -12.75 1.01
CA ASP A 54 -7.51 -14.02 1.47
C ASP A 54 -9.03 -13.96 1.75
N GLY A 55 -9.74 -12.91 1.31
CA GLY A 55 -11.16 -12.67 1.59
C GLY A 55 -12.17 -13.55 0.82
N LEU A 56 -11.83 -14.81 0.59
CA LEU A 56 -12.49 -15.74 -0.35
C LEU A 56 -13.13 -16.94 0.37
N SER A 57 -14.00 -17.68 -0.35
CA SER A 57 -14.77 -18.78 0.23
C SER A 57 -13.88 -19.98 0.65
N ALA A 58 -14.47 -20.93 1.39
CA ALA A 58 -13.75 -22.12 1.83
C ALA A 58 -13.35 -23.03 0.65
N GLU A 59 -14.19 -23.10 -0.39
CA GLU A 59 -13.94 -23.86 -1.61
C GLU A 59 -12.79 -23.25 -2.43
N GLN A 60 -12.75 -21.92 -2.54
CA GLN A 60 -11.73 -21.20 -3.33
C GLN A 60 -10.32 -21.37 -2.74
N ARG A 61 -10.18 -21.39 -1.41
CA ARG A 61 -8.90 -21.61 -0.72
C ARG A 61 -8.25 -22.96 -1.04
N LEU A 62 -9.03 -24.00 -1.35
CA LEU A 62 -8.51 -25.33 -1.65
C LEU A 62 -7.80 -25.40 -3.03
N ALA A 63 -8.20 -24.56 -3.99
CA ALA A 63 -7.60 -24.51 -5.33
C ALA A 63 -6.27 -23.72 -5.37
N ALA A 64 -6.14 -22.69 -4.54
CA ALA A 64 -4.91 -21.89 -4.46
C ALA A 64 -3.72 -22.71 -3.91
N ALA A 65 -3.96 -23.49 -2.85
CA ALA A 65 -2.94 -24.30 -2.17
C ALA A 65 -2.30 -25.40 -3.05
N GLN A 66 -2.89 -25.75 -4.19
CA GLN A 66 -2.40 -26.82 -5.07
C GLN A 66 -1.40 -26.36 -6.15
N ASN A 67 -1.16 -25.04 -6.30
CA ASN A 67 -0.34 -24.49 -7.38
C ASN A 67 0.92 -23.71 -6.93
N GLN A 68 1.20 -23.62 -5.62
CA GLN A 68 2.26 -22.76 -5.06
C GLN A 68 3.66 -23.43 -4.96
N ALA A 69 4.00 -24.36 -5.84
CA ALA A 69 5.34 -24.95 -5.92
C ALA A 69 6.19 -24.28 -7.02
N ASN A 70 7.40 -23.82 -6.66
CA ASN A 70 8.47 -23.33 -7.54
C ASN A 70 8.38 -21.89 -8.11
N THR A 71 8.41 -20.85 -7.26
CA THR A 71 8.94 -19.52 -7.63
C THR A 71 9.73 -18.85 -6.49
N ALA A 72 10.83 -19.47 -6.06
CA ALA A 72 11.88 -18.74 -5.33
C ALA A 72 12.61 -17.75 -6.26
N GLN A 73 13.21 -16.70 -5.70
CA GLN A 73 14.09 -15.72 -6.37
C GLN A 73 13.46 -14.81 -7.46
N ALA A 74 12.15 -14.86 -7.70
CA ALA A 74 11.41 -13.86 -8.49
C ALA A 74 10.39 -13.13 -7.62
N GLY A 75 10.18 -11.83 -7.88
CA GLY A 75 9.07 -11.07 -7.28
C GLY A 75 7.71 -11.61 -7.74
N PRO A 76 6.62 -11.31 -7.02
CA PRO A 76 5.33 -11.92 -7.28
C PRO A 76 4.85 -11.60 -8.70
N ALA A 77 4.27 -12.59 -9.37
CA ALA A 77 3.72 -12.40 -10.70
C ALA A 77 2.43 -11.58 -10.60
N LEU A 78 2.53 -10.26 -10.75
CA LEU A 78 1.39 -9.35 -10.73
C LEU A 78 0.73 -9.28 -12.12
N GLY A 79 -0.58 -9.44 -12.16
CA GLY A 79 -1.38 -9.13 -13.35
C GLY A 79 -1.76 -7.65 -13.42
N ARG A 80 -2.91 -7.37 -14.01
CA ARG A 80 -3.42 -6.01 -14.20
C ARG A 80 -3.65 -5.30 -12.85
N ARG A 81 -3.09 -4.10 -12.70
CA ARG A 81 -3.41 -3.17 -11.60
C ARG A 81 -4.86 -2.70 -11.69
N MET A 82 -5.57 -2.74 -10.56
CA MET A 82 -6.95 -2.30 -10.37
C MET A 82 -7.04 -1.36 -9.14
N TYR A 83 -8.19 -0.71 -8.97
CA TYR A 83 -8.48 0.15 -7.82
C TYR A 83 -9.66 -0.41 -7.01
N GLN A 84 -9.50 -0.49 -5.69
CA GLN A 84 -10.53 -0.93 -4.75
C GLN A 84 -10.35 -0.19 -3.42
N LYS A 85 -11.24 0.77 -3.13
CA LYS A 85 -11.17 1.59 -1.91
C LYS A 85 -11.10 0.71 -0.65
N GLY A 86 -10.28 1.12 0.31
CA GLY A 86 -10.10 0.43 1.59
C GLY A 86 -9.07 -0.70 1.56
N LEU A 87 -8.57 -1.10 0.39
CA LEU A 87 -7.47 -2.06 0.28
C LEU A 87 -6.14 -1.35 -0.03
N MET A 88 -5.05 -1.88 0.50
CA MET A 88 -3.69 -1.37 0.25
C MET A 88 -2.73 -2.55 0.07
N THR A 89 -1.94 -2.51 -1.01
CA THR A 89 -0.97 -3.56 -1.34
C THR A 89 0.43 -3.21 -0.88
N PHE A 90 1.09 -4.16 -0.23
CA PHE A 90 2.49 -4.12 0.16
C PHE A 90 3.23 -5.28 -0.51
N ILE A 91 4.42 -5.03 -1.04
CA ILE A 91 5.25 -6.06 -1.72
C ILE A 91 6.68 -5.89 -1.22
N TRP A 92 7.37 -6.98 -0.90
CA TRP A 92 8.76 -6.92 -0.47
C TRP A 92 9.68 -7.75 -1.36
N ARG A 93 10.98 -7.53 -1.18
CA ARG A 93 12.03 -8.44 -1.66
C ARG A 93 12.72 -9.02 -0.45
N ALA A 94 12.94 -10.33 -0.48
CA ALA A 94 13.77 -11.03 0.48
C ALA A 94 14.72 -11.96 -0.26
N GLU A 95 15.92 -12.08 0.28
CA GLU A 95 17.01 -12.90 -0.23
C GLU A 95 17.47 -13.83 0.90
N ASP A 96 17.87 -15.04 0.57
CA ASP A 96 18.58 -15.95 1.46
C ASP A 96 19.85 -16.46 0.76
N GLU A 97 20.92 -16.68 1.53
CA GLU A 97 22.24 -17.05 1.00
C GLU A 97 22.36 -18.56 0.75
N ASN A 98 21.68 -19.38 1.54
CA ASN A 98 21.62 -20.83 1.38
C ASN A 98 20.64 -21.24 0.25
N GLY A 99 19.61 -20.40 0.03
CA GLY A 99 18.48 -20.67 -0.85
C GLY A 99 17.29 -21.34 -0.15
N ASP A 100 17.16 -21.18 1.17
CA ASP A 100 16.11 -21.81 1.96
C ASP A 100 14.70 -21.25 1.68
N GLU A 101 13.67 -22.06 1.94
CA GLU A 101 12.27 -21.65 1.71
C GLU A 101 11.84 -20.65 2.78
N LEU A 102 11.49 -19.43 2.35
CA LEU A 102 11.11 -18.35 3.25
C LEU A 102 9.60 -18.32 3.53
N ARG A 103 9.27 -18.07 4.81
CA ARG A 103 7.96 -17.62 5.26
C ARG A 103 8.02 -16.22 5.81
N TYR A 104 6.97 -15.44 5.58
CA TYR A 104 6.89 -14.05 5.98
C TYR A 104 5.85 -13.82 7.08
N ALA A 105 6.20 -12.95 8.01
CA ALA A 105 5.29 -12.34 8.98
C ALA A 105 5.24 -10.84 8.73
N VAL A 106 4.04 -10.26 8.77
CA VAL A 106 3.82 -8.83 8.53
C VAL A 106 3.09 -8.22 9.71
N GLU A 107 3.68 -7.18 10.27
CA GLU A 107 3.20 -6.48 11.46
C GLU A 107 3.14 -4.97 11.21
N TYR A 108 2.31 -4.25 11.98
CA TYR A 108 2.23 -2.80 11.95
C TYR A 108 2.29 -2.19 13.35
N ARG A 109 2.61 -0.90 13.41
CA ARG A 109 2.43 -0.03 14.58
C ARG A 109 2.10 1.38 14.10
N ARG A 110 1.38 2.17 14.91
CA ARG A 110 1.23 3.61 14.64
C ARG A 110 2.61 4.28 14.80
N GLU A 111 2.87 5.34 14.03
CA GLU A 111 4.08 6.14 14.22
C GLU A 111 4.11 6.70 15.66
N GLY A 112 5.24 6.56 16.35
CA GLY A 112 5.38 6.86 17.78
C GLY A 112 5.01 5.72 18.74
N GLU A 113 4.23 4.72 18.35
CA GLU A 113 4.03 3.50 19.15
C GLU A 113 5.26 2.58 19.10
N THR A 114 5.44 1.75 20.13
CA THR A 114 6.49 0.72 20.21
C THR A 114 5.97 -0.72 20.11
N VAL A 115 4.64 -0.91 20.25
CA VAL A 115 3.99 -2.22 20.25
C VAL A 115 3.61 -2.61 18.82
N TRP A 116 4.12 -3.74 18.36
CA TRP A 116 3.78 -4.32 17.06
C TRP A 116 2.51 -5.16 17.14
N ARG A 117 1.71 -5.11 16.08
CA ARG A 117 0.46 -5.85 15.91
C ARG A 117 0.56 -6.65 14.61
N ALA A 118 0.30 -7.96 14.65
CA ALA A 118 0.33 -8.78 13.45
C ALA A 118 -0.85 -8.44 12.51
N ILE A 119 -0.57 -8.37 11.19
CA ILE A 119 -1.59 -8.35 10.13
C ILE A 119 -1.76 -9.77 9.56
N ARG A 120 -0.63 -10.46 9.31
CA ARG A 120 -0.59 -11.84 8.83
C ARG A 120 0.73 -12.52 9.19
N GLN A 121 0.72 -13.84 9.25
CA GLN A 121 1.87 -14.71 9.53
C GLN A 121 1.82 -15.90 8.56
N ASP A 122 2.94 -16.62 8.43
CA ASP A 122 3.08 -17.80 7.57
C ASP A 122 2.74 -17.56 6.08
N LEU A 123 3.06 -16.36 5.57
CA LEU A 123 2.91 -16.03 4.15
C LEU A 123 4.02 -16.68 3.32
N ALA A 124 3.67 -17.41 2.26
CA ALA A 124 4.62 -17.93 1.27
C ALA A 124 4.95 -16.89 0.18
N GLU A 125 3.95 -16.12 -0.28
CA GLU A 125 4.15 -15.07 -1.28
C GLU A 125 4.71 -13.79 -0.64
N PRO A 126 5.69 -13.09 -1.25
CA PRO A 126 6.26 -11.86 -0.71
C PRO A 126 5.38 -10.62 -0.98
N MET A 127 4.07 -10.74 -0.75
CA MET A 127 3.10 -9.65 -0.81
C MET A 127 2.00 -9.78 0.24
N LEU A 128 1.31 -8.67 0.51
CA LEU A 128 0.12 -8.61 1.34
C LEU A 128 -0.84 -7.56 0.78
N VAL A 129 -2.12 -7.92 0.64
CA VAL A 129 -3.21 -6.94 0.54
C VAL A 129 -3.86 -6.82 1.92
N TRP A 130 -3.85 -5.62 2.47
CA TRP A 130 -4.45 -5.28 3.76
C TRP A 130 -5.73 -4.46 3.56
N ASP A 131 -6.80 -4.84 4.25
CA ASP A 131 -7.98 -4.00 4.45
C ASP A 131 -7.68 -2.94 5.52
N THR A 132 -7.41 -1.71 5.07
CA THR A 132 -7.09 -0.56 5.93
C THR A 132 -8.32 0.10 6.56
N THR A 133 -9.54 -0.38 6.29
CA THR A 133 -10.74 0.04 7.02
C THR A 133 -10.82 -0.62 8.40
N SER A 134 -10.02 -1.66 8.64
CA SER A 134 -9.91 -2.38 9.92
C SER A 134 -9.15 -1.63 11.02
N VAL A 135 -8.56 -0.47 10.72
CA VAL A 135 -7.76 0.35 11.65
C VAL A 135 -8.15 1.84 11.61
N PRO A 136 -7.90 2.60 12.70
CA PRO A 136 -8.09 4.05 12.69
C PRO A 136 -7.21 4.75 11.65
N ASN A 137 -7.61 5.97 11.27
CA ASN A 137 -6.75 6.85 10.49
C ASN A 137 -5.44 7.20 11.22
N GLY A 138 -4.41 7.49 10.42
CA GLY A 138 -3.17 8.13 10.83
C GLY A 138 -1.92 7.59 10.13
N ARG A 139 -0.76 7.93 10.70
CA ARG A 139 0.56 7.51 10.20
C ARG A 139 1.01 6.19 10.84
N TYR A 140 1.50 5.27 10.00
CA TYR A 140 1.85 3.90 10.35
C TYR A 140 3.21 3.48 9.81
N VAL A 141 3.84 2.50 10.46
CA VAL A 141 5.03 1.79 9.97
C VAL A 141 4.73 0.30 9.94
N LEU A 142 5.17 -0.38 8.88
CA LEU A 142 5.00 -1.81 8.67
C LEU A 142 6.35 -2.51 8.79
N ARG A 143 6.38 -3.69 9.43
CA ARG A 143 7.55 -4.55 9.53
C ARG A 143 7.28 -5.86 8.81
N VAL A 144 8.22 -6.26 7.96
CA VAL A 144 8.26 -7.62 7.39
C VAL A 144 9.37 -8.38 8.08
N GLY A 145 9.05 -9.54 8.63
CA GLY A 145 10.00 -10.58 8.99
C GLY A 145 10.04 -11.66 7.91
N ALA A 146 11.22 -12.10 7.50
CA ALA A 146 11.44 -13.26 6.62
C ALA A 146 12.21 -14.34 7.39
N SER A 147 11.69 -15.57 7.42
CA SER A 147 12.23 -16.68 8.20
C SER A 147 12.40 -17.95 7.37
N ASP A 148 13.49 -18.66 7.61
CA ASP A 148 13.92 -19.92 6.98
C ASP A 148 13.32 -21.20 7.66
N ALA A 149 12.44 -21.01 8.65
CA ALA A 149 11.92 -22.07 9.53
C ALA A 149 11.06 -23.14 8.82
N ALA A 150 10.80 -23.00 7.52
CA ALA A 150 10.17 -24.05 6.70
C ALA A 150 11.14 -25.19 6.34
N THR A 151 12.45 -24.91 6.33
CA THR A 151 13.52 -25.84 5.94
C THR A 151 14.54 -26.08 7.06
N ASN A 152 14.69 -25.12 7.99
CA ASN A 152 15.59 -25.24 9.14
C ASN A 152 14.90 -25.79 10.40
N ALA A 153 15.67 -26.45 11.27
CA ALA A 153 15.19 -26.90 12.57
C ALA A 153 14.88 -25.70 13.50
N PRO A 154 13.90 -25.79 14.43
CA PRO A 154 13.45 -24.64 15.24
C PRO A 154 14.52 -23.97 16.13
N ASP A 155 15.62 -24.65 16.41
CA ASP A 155 16.78 -24.15 17.17
C ASP A 155 17.90 -23.57 16.27
N LEU A 156 17.84 -23.81 14.97
CA LEU A 156 18.77 -23.30 13.95
C LEU A 156 18.16 -22.23 13.05
N ALA A 157 16.83 -22.13 13.02
CA ALA A 157 16.09 -21.20 12.19
C ALA A 157 16.35 -19.73 12.57
N LEU A 158 16.41 -18.86 11.57
CA LEU A 158 16.70 -17.44 11.70
C LEU A 158 15.62 -16.59 11.03
N THR A 159 15.52 -15.33 11.47
CA THR A 159 14.57 -14.35 10.92
C THR A 159 15.27 -13.02 10.70
N GLY A 160 15.21 -12.49 9.48
CA GLY A 160 15.58 -11.10 9.18
C GLY A 160 14.35 -10.20 9.17
N TYR A 161 14.53 -8.94 9.59
CA TYR A 161 13.45 -7.97 9.62
C TYR A 161 13.84 -6.70 8.88
N LEU A 162 12.85 -6.06 8.23
CA LEU A 162 12.95 -4.69 7.73
C LEU A 162 11.69 -3.92 8.11
N GLU A 163 11.86 -2.68 8.58
CA GLU A 163 10.77 -1.71 8.73
C GLU A 163 10.65 -0.86 7.47
N SER A 164 9.42 -0.53 7.09
CA SER A 164 9.11 0.34 5.96
C SER A 164 9.39 1.81 6.27
N THR A 165 9.32 2.67 5.25
CA THR A 165 9.03 4.09 5.49
C THR A 165 7.66 4.24 6.16
N ALA A 166 7.43 5.35 6.86
CA ALA A 166 6.09 5.71 7.30
C ALA A 166 5.14 5.89 6.11
N PHE A 167 3.86 5.60 6.31
CA PHE A 167 2.77 5.82 5.35
C PHE A 167 1.48 6.22 6.07
N GLU A 168 0.56 6.83 5.33
CA GLU A 168 -0.73 7.29 5.84
C GLU A 168 -1.84 6.29 5.49
N ILE A 169 -2.68 6.00 6.48
CA ILE A 169 -3.98 5.36 6.30
C ILE A 169 -5.02 6.45 6.55
N ASP A 170 -5.81 6.75 5.51
CA ASP A 170 -6.95 7.65 5.61
C ASP A 170 -8.15 7.06 4.87
N ASN A 171 -9.25 6.90 5.61
CA ASN A 171 -10.54 6.41 5.11
C ASN A 171 -11.61 7.53 5.04
N ALA A 172 -11.33 8.72 5.57
CA ALA A 172 -12.22 9.85 5.71
C ALA A 172 -12.20 10.74 4.45
N PRO A 173 -13.33 11.37 4.04
CA PRO A 173 -13.34 12.27 2.89
C PRO A 173 -13.14 13.74 3.31
N PRO A 174 -12.47 14.57 2.48
CA PRO A 174 -12.12 15.94 2.83
C PRO A 174 -13.37 16.81 3.04
N VAL A 175 -13.36 17.63 4.08
CA VAL A 175 -14.43 18.57 4.40
C VAL A 175 -14.34 19.78 3.48
N VAL A 176 -15.31 19.89 2.57
CA VAL A 176 -15.41 21.02 1.62
C VAL A 176 -16.44 22.03 2.15
N THR A 177 -16.02 23.29 2.29
CA THR A 177 -16.87 24.40 2.76
C THR A 177 -16.87 25.52 1.74
N VAL A 178 -18.01 25.77 1.10
CA VAL A 178 -18.19 26.98 0.27
C VAL A 178 -18.28 28.20 1.20
N THR A 179 -17.30 29.09 1.10
CA THR A 179 -17.13 30.26 1.98
C THR A 179 -17.84 31.49 1.41
N ALA A 180 -17.92 31.62 0.08
CA ALA A 180 -18.69 32.65 -0.59
C ALA A 180 -19.16 32.20 -1.98
N ALA A 181 -20.31 32.70 -2.42
CA ALA A 181 -20.74 32.65 -3.81
C ALA A 181 -21.33 34.00 -4.22
N GLN A 182 -20.91 34.53 -5.37
CA GLN A 182 -21.32 35.82 -5.90
C GLN A 182 -21.65 35.68 -7.38
N ARG A 183 -22.87 36.06 -7.78
CA ARG A 183 -23.27 36.18 -9.20
C ARG A 183 -23.42 37.66 -9.54
N THR A 184 -22.78 38.10 -10.62
CA THR A 184 -23.00 39.43 -11.22
C THR A 184 -23.84 39.28 -12.49
N ALA A 185 -24.00 40.35 -13.28
CA ALA A 185 -24.63 40.26 -14.60
C ALA A 185 -23.78 39.51 -15.64
N GLU A 186 -22.46 39.43 -15.43
CA GLU A 186 -21.48 38.94 -16.41
C GLU A 186 -20.83 37.62 -15.98
N ARG A 187 -20.56 37.45 -14.68
CA ARG A 187 -19.75 36.33 -14.17
C ARG A 187 -20.27 35.78 -12.84
N THR A 188 -19.77 34.61 -12.47
CA THR A 188 -20.02 33.98 -11.18
C THR A 188 -18.69 33.59 -10.53
N THR A 189 -18.52 33.96 -9.26
CA THR A 189 -17.34 33.61 -8.45
C THR A 189 -17.78 32.79 -7.25
N ILE A 190 -17.12 31.65 -7.00
CA ILE A 190 -17.39 30.75 -5.88
C ILE A 190 -16.07 30.45 -5.18
N ALA A 191 -15.95 30.88 -3.92
CA ALA A 191 -14.79 30.61 -3.07
C ALA A 191 -15.11 29.43 -2.13
N PHE A 192 -14.16 28.52 -1.96
CA PHE A 192 -14.31 27.37 -1.08
C PHE A 192 -12.99 26.92 -0.46
N ASP A 193 -13.07 26.48 0.79
CA ASP A 193 -12.00 25.80 1.51
C ASP A 193 -12.19 24.28 1.36
N ALA A 194 -11.10 23.52 1.27
CA ALA A 194 -11.10 22.08 1.50
C ALA A 194 -10.13 21.74 2.64
N ARG A 195 -10.53 20.84 3.54
CA ARG A 195 -9.67 20.39 4.64
C ARG A 195 -9.75 18.89 4.84
N ASP A 196 -8.60 18.25 4.99
CA ASP A 196 -8.48 16.91 5.54
C ASP A 196 -7.60 16.92 6.80
N GLY A 197 -7.61 15.83 7.57
CA GLY A 197 -6.86 15.68 8.82
C GLY A 197 -5.74 14.64 8.78
N ASP A 198 -5.79 13.70 7.85
CA ASP A 198 -4.86 12.56 7.76
C ASP A 198 -4.21 12.41 6.36
N SER A 199 -4.70 13.12 5.34
CA SER A 199 -4.14 13.15 3.99
C SER A 199 -4.05 14.59 3.41
N SER A 200 -3.41 14.75 2.23
CA SER A 200 -3.41 16.03 1.51
C SER A 200 -4.50 16.07 0.44
N VAL A 201 -5.01 17.24 0.12
CA VAL A 201 -5.92 17.43 -1.02
C VAL A 201 -5.12 17.21 -2.32
N LEU A 202 -5.59 16.30 -3.18
CA LEU A 202 -4.96 15.95 -4.45
C LEU A 202 -5.50 16.80 -5.61
N LYS A 203 -6.80 17.13 -5.60
CA LYS A 203 -7.42 18.01 -6.59
C LYS A 203 -8.80 18.53 -6.15
N ALA A 204 -9.17 19.69 -6.69
CA ALA A 204 -10.56 20.11 -6.81
C ALA A 204 -11.01 20.10 -8.28
N GLU A 205 -12.27 19.76 -8.51
CA GLU A 205 -12.93 19.75 -9.81
C GLU A 205 -14.34 20.33 -9.67
N PHE A 206 -14.91 20.86 -10.75
CA PHE A 206 -16.31 21.27 -10.78
C PHE A 206 -17.03 20.79 -12.05
N SER A 207 -18.34 20.59 -11.91
CA SER A 207 -19.30 20.41 -12.98
C SER A 207 -20.33 21.54 -12.92
N LEU A 208 -20.90 21.91 -14.07
CA LEU A 208 -22.02 22.84 -14.19
C LEU A 208 -23.12 22.10 -14.94
N ASP A 209 -24.32 22.02 -14.37
CA ASP A 209 -25.49 21.34 -14.98
C ASP A 209 -25.21 19.89 -15.44
N GLY A 210 -24.33 19.17 -14.72
CA GLY A 210 -23.94 17.79 -15.06
C GLY A 210 -22.96 17.65 -16.23
N ALA A 211 -22.44 18.76 -16.77
CA ALA A 211 -21.41 18.75 -17.81
C ALA A 211 -20.07 18.14 -17.33
N ARG A 212 -19.13 17.96 -18.26
CA ARG A 212 -17.79 17.41 -17.97
C ARG A 212 -17.11 18.13 -16.80
N TRP A 213 -16.45 17.35 -15.94
CA TRP A 213 -15.62 17.87 -14.87
C TRP A 213 -14.46 18.71 -15.41
N ARG A 214 -14.15 19.80 -14.71
CA ARG A 214 -13.05 20.73 -14.99
C ARG A 214 -12.27 20.99 -13.70
N THR A 215 -10.94 20.99 -13.74
CA THR A 215 -10.09 21.27 -12.57
C THR A 215 -10.30 22.69 -12.04
N VAL A 216 -10.26 22.86 -10.72
CA VAL A 216 -10.04 24.15 -10.05
C VAL A 216 -8.66 24.07 -9.38
N TYR A 217 -7.79 25.04 -9.64
CA TYR A 217 -6.47 25.13 -8.98
C TYR A 217 -6.61 25.89 -7.66
N PRO A 218 -5.83 25.54 -6.62
CA PRO A 218 -5.80 26.31 -5.38
C PRO A 218 -5.09 27.65 -5.59
N LEU A 219 -5.27 28.57 -4.64
CA LEU A 219 -4.86 29.98 -4.76
C LEU A 219 -3.34 30.22 -4.71
N ASP A 220 -2.56 29.27 -4.22
CA ASP A 220 -1.10 29.19 -4.28
C ASP A 220 -0.58 28.41 -5.50
N GLY A 221 -1.44 27.61 -6.14
CA GLY A 221 -1.22 26.95 -7.43
C GLY A 221 -0.87 25.46 -7.36
N LEU A 222 -0.67 24.88 -6.17
CA LEU A 222 -0.35 23.45 -5.98
C LEU A 222 -1.22 22.85 -4.88
N ALA A 223 -1.96 21.79 -5.21
CA ALA A 223 -2.70 21.02 -4.21
C ALA A 223 -1.74 19.98 -3.61
N ASP A 224 -1.09 20.35 -2.50
CA ASP A 224 -0.16 19.48 -1.77
C ASP A 224 -0.36 19.47 -0.24
N SER A 225 -1.26 20.29 0.30
CA SER A 225 -1.55 20.40 1.73
C SER A 225 -2.88 19.74 2.14
N GLY A 226 -3.05 19.50 3.43
CA GLY A 226 -4.34 19.12 4.01
C GLY A 226 -5.35 20.28 4.19
N ALA A 227 -5.07 21.51 3.72
CA ALA A 227 -5.89 22.68 4.03
C ALA A 227 -5.94 23.73 2.90
N GLU A 228 -6.40 23.30 1.73
CA GLU A 228 -6.45 24.09 0.50
C GLU A 228 -7.54 25.16 0.45
N ARG A 229 -7.29 26.20 -0.37
CA ARG A 229 -8.27 27.25 -0.71
C ARG A 229 -8.38 27.43 -2.22
N PHE A 230 -9.61 27.55 -2.70
CA PHE A 230 -9.92 27.66 -4.13
C PHE A 230 -10.83 28.85 -4.40
N GLU A 231 -10.65 29.47 -5.57
CA GLU A 231 -11.65 30.37 -6.16
C GLU A 231 -11.98 29.90 -7.58
N LEU A 232 -13.24 29.56 -7.81
CA LEU A 232 -13.79 29.25 -9.13
C LEU A 232 -14.41 30.52 -9.73
N GLN A 233 -13.85 31.00 -10.83
CA GLN A 233 -14.44 32.05 -11.67
C GLN A 233 -15.08 31.43 -12.92
N LEU A 234 -16.28 31.92 -13.27
CA LEU A 234 -17.05 31.53 -14.45
C LEU A 234 -17.48 32.79 -15.20
N GLU A 235 -17.05 32.93 -16.45
CA GLU A 235 -17.40 34.05 -17.35
C GLU A 235 -18.84 33.96 -17.90
N GLN A 236 -19.78 33.66 -17.01
CA GLN A 236 -21.23 33.61 -17.25
C GLN A 236 -22.01 33.73 -15.92
N PRO A 237 -23.19 34.38 -15.91
CA PRO A 237 -24.04 34.48 -14.72
C PRO A 237 -24.84 33.17 -14.51
N VAL A 238 -24.40 32.33 -13.57
CA VAL A 238 -25.02 31.02 -13.26
C VAL A 238 -25.30 30.89 -11.77
N ASP A 239 -26.40 30.25 -11.41
CA ASP A 239 -26.35 28.86 -10.93
C ASP A 239 -25.32 28.43 -9.86
N PRO A 240 -25.03 29.06 -8.69
CA PRO A 240 -24.15 28.42 -7.71
C PRO A 240 -24.76 27.12 -7.15
N ALA A 241 -26.09 26.95 -7.23
CA ALA A 241 -26.74 25.65 -6.96
C ALA A 241 -26.62 24.65 -8.13
N ALA A 242 -26.35 25.12 -9.35
CA ALA A 242 -26.10 24.30 -10.55
C ALA A 242 -24.61 23.91 -10.71
N VAL A 243 -23.72 24.56 -9.97
CA VAL A 243 -22.32 24.14 -9.84
C VAL A 243 -22.21 23.06 -8.77
N VAL A 244 -21.66 21.90 -9.14
CA VAL A 244 -21.22 20.87 -8.21
C VAL A 244 -19.70 20.90 -8.13
N ILE A 245 -19.18 21.11 -6.93
CA ILE A 245 -17.74 21.04 -6.62
C ILE A 245 -17.45 19.64 -6.08
N ARG A 246 -16.39 19.01 -6.56
CA ARG A 246 -15.84 17.74 -6.06
C ARG A 246 -14.40 17.97 -5.63
N VAL A 247 -14.04 17.45 -4.46
CA VAL A 247 -12.65 17.43 -3.99
C VAL A 247 -12.23 15.98 -3.75
N THR A 248 -10.97 15.69 -4.04
CA THR A 248 -10.33 14.38 -3.86
C THR A 248 -8.98 14.59 -3.19
N ASP A 249 -8.66 13.76 -2.21
CA ASP A 249 -7.39 13.70 -1.48
C ASP A 249 -6.41 12.66 -2.07
N THR A 250 -5.21 12.57 -1.47
CA THR A 250 -4.16 11.62 -1.86
C THR A 250 -4.46 10.16 -1.48
N ALA A 251 -5.42 9.91 -0.59
CA ALA A 251 -5.93 8.57 -0.30
C ALA A 251 -7.07 8.13 -1.24
N ASN A 252 -7.53 9.02 -2.13
CA ASN A 252 -8.66 8.86 -3.05
C ASN A 252 -10.03 8.78 -2.35
N ASN A 253 -10.16 9.39 -1.17
CA ASN A 253 -11.48 9.73 -0.64
C ASN A 253 -12.05 10.94 -1.41
N VAL A 254 -13.37 11.15 -1.32
CA VAL A 254 -14.09 12.09 -2.21
C VAL A 254 -15.26 12.72 -1.48
N THR A 255 -15.33 14.05 -1.52
CA THR A 255 -16.51 14.84 -1.14
C THR A 255 -17.06 15.57 -2.36
N SER A 256 -18.38 15.73 -2.44
CA SER A 256 -19.03 16.60 -3.43
C SER A 256 -20.07 17.49 -2.74
N VAL A 257 -20.11 18.78 -3.11
CA VAL A 257 -21.01 19.80 -2.56
C VAL A 257 -21.57 20.67 -3.69
N THR A 258 -22.71 21.31 -3.47
CA THR A 258 -23.17 22.40 -4.33
C THR A 258 -22.35 23.66 -4.07
N GLY A 259 -22.19 24.52 -5.09
CA GLY A 259 -21.48 25.81 -5.01
C GLY A 259 -22.19 26.89 -4.17
N THR A 260 -23.11 26.50 -3.29
CA THR A 260 -23.88 27.37 -2.39
C THR A 260 -23.25 27.36 -0.99
N PRO A 261 -22.97 28.52 -0.37
CA PRO A 261 -22.62 28.57 1.05
C PRO A 261 -23.69 27.89 1.92
N PRO A 262 -23.32 27.27 3.06
CA PRO A 262 -24.29 26.75 4.01
C PRO A 262 -25.19 27.90 4.50
N PRO A 263 -26.48 27.65 4.78
CA PRO A 263 -27.40 28.70 5.20
C PRO A 263 -26.91 29.36 6.50
N THR A 264 -26.79 30.69 6.48
CA THR A 264 -26.37 31.46 7.65
C THR A 264 -27.43 31.39 8.73
N GLY A 265 -27.21 30.47 9.69
CA GLY A 265 -28.09 30.29 10.84
C GLY A 265 -28.29 31.61 11.58
N ARG A 266 -29.55 32.03 11.70
CA ARG A 266 -29.92 33.13 12.59
C ARG A 266 -29.59 32.70 14.02
N ARG A 267 -28.82 33.55 14.72
CA ARG A 267 -28.64 33.47 16.18
C ARG A 267 -29.93 33.88 16.89
#